data_AF-G5LQR3-F1
#
_entry.id   AF-G5LQR3-F1
#
_cell.length_a   1.000
_cell.length_b   1.000
_cell.length_c   1.000
_cell.angle_alpha   90.00
_cell.angle_beta   90.00
_cell.angle_gamma   90.00
#
_symmetry.space_group_name_H-M   'P 1'
#
loop_
_entity.id
_entity.type
_entity.pdbx_description
1 polymer ?
#
loop_
_entity_poly.entity_id
_entity_poly.type
_entity_poly.pdbx_seq_one_letter_code
_entity_poly.pdbx_strand_id
1 'polypeptide(L)'
;KKRYPALNMVLFDAACANGEWQRASAILESLGAASDEVGKYSCVGFTRTALKNVVAEEHSLGPFYYDEAWLLEQQERLINANVLNEYCEDTWRQYKRHLHHLINVGRTDDALLFAREKIKKLNHIEDRFEFYLTTIGLYSSLGLLDEALSVLMELIRRNTHLYYFIRADGDGIQLTPELKAWMKNLLKSPQFRALKEQYLTRNAEEKGRDVNANAFRSISEKILGGKTRKRCAISRKLISPGEPIYRYRMMDGIEYIAGKAAFEASDLYIQAQQQATDASRWRQFAERRPGRGVFDHPDIARFVFERIEGKSFDAVGFIRLIANPLVFPMRFKWVAGLDFTEHHAADDFFVNDDLAGEFVNVCWVAMQCGHARDIFNQLAQEPQDIADPIYAMLATFDRPECRAAAAAHFALPELPEVMARAFSSRISLDNLLKLADFGHDHLRFAQALAVALSRYNLHLYSNYRPQVDWYLQGLEQYGKGKGGQLLYFFIHIPQYVPVLSAMLERGVIPYGIGEGAYDAYNNSVNYFHHAAAMHCMLHSPDKLAHWMETSWIETLLTGAPFRETKRHVAAYQKMLSKQKR
;
A
#
# COMPACT_ATOMS: atom_id res chain seq x y z
N LYS A 1 7.49 2.08 -27.66
CA LYS A 1 6.46 3.11 -27.38
C LYS A 1 7.02 4.54 -27.22
N LYS A 2 8.22 4.77 -26.65
CA LYS A 2 8.86 6.11 -26.53
C LYS A 2 9.47 6.72 -27.83
N ARG A 3 9.26 6.15 -29.02
CA ARG A 3 10.08 6.45 -30.22
C ARG A 3 9.37 7.16 -31.38
N TYR A 4 8.07 7.46 -31.28
CA TYR A 4 7.30 8.03 -32.40
C TYR A 4 6.31 9.12 -31.92
N PRO A 5 6.77 10.37 -31.75
CA PRO A 5 5.93 11.49 -31.31
C PRO A 5 4.67 11.68 -32.17
N ALA A 6 4.78 11.62 -33.49
CA ALA A 6 3.66 11.78 -34.41
C ALA A 6 2.58 10.69 -34.22
N LEU A 7 2.99 9.43 -34.01
CA LEU A 7 2.04 8.35 -33.70
C LEU A 7 1.33 8.61 -32.38
N ASN A 8 2.04 9.09 -31.36
CA ASN A 8 1.44 9.42 -30.08
C ASN A 8 0.49 10.62 -30.17
N MET A 9 0.75 11.62 -31.01
CA MET A 9 -0.18 12.73 -31.27
C MET A 9 -1.48 12.22 -31.91
N VAL A 10 -1.39 11.39 -32.95
CA VAL A 10 -2.56 10.77 -33.59
C VAL A 10 -3.34 9.89 -32.61
N LEU A 11 -2.63 9.10 -31.79
CA LEU A 11 -3.26 8.27 -30.77
C LEU A 11 -3.94 9.10 -29.68
N PHE A 12 -3.37 10.25 -29.31
CA PHE A 12 -3.98 11.19 -28.36
C PHE A 12 -5.29 11.75 -28.91
N ASP A 13 -5.29 12.23 -30.16
CA ASP A 13 -6.50 12.76 -30.78
C ASP A 13 -7.57 11.69 -30.97
N ALA A 14 -7.18 10.48 -31.38
CA ALA A 14 -8.09 9.34 -31.47
C ALA A 14 -8.68 8.96 -30.10
N ALA A 15 -7.86 8.94 -29.04
CA ALA A 15 -8.32 8.66 -27.68
C ALA A 15 -9.31 9.75 -27.21
N CYS A 16 -8.99 11.03 -27.41
CA CYS A 16 -9.91 12.13 -27.10
C CYS A 16 -11.23 12.03 -27.89
N ALA A 17 -11.16 11.74 -29.19
CA ALA A 17 -12.35 11.60 -30.04
C ALA A 17 -13.26 10.44 -29.62
N ASN A 18 -12.68 9.37 -29.08
CA ASN A 18 -13.41 8.21 -28.56
C ASN A 18 -13.84 8.35 -27.09
N GLY A 19 -13.52 9.47 -26.43
CA GLY A 19 -13.80 9.67 -25.00
C GLY A 19 -12.92 8.82 -24.07
N GLU A 20 -11.80 8.29 -24.56
CA GLU A 20 -10.82 7.51 -23.78
C GLU A 20 -9.83 8.45 -23.07
N TRP A 21 -10.33 9.31 -22.17
CA TRP A 21 -9.56 10.44 -21.61
C TRP A 21 -8.35 10.05 -20.76
N GLN A 22 -8.44 8.98 -19.97
CA GLN A 22 -7.32 8.45 -19.18
C GLN A 22 -6.22 7.90 -20.08
N ARG A 23 -6.61 7.21 -21.16
CA ARG A 23 -5.68 6.76 -22.18
C ARG A 23 -5.03 7.95 -22.89
N ALA A 24 -5.79 9.00 -23.20
CA ALA A 24 -5.26 10.23 -23.76
C ALA A 24 -4.24 10.88 -22.80
N SER A 25 -4.53 10.93 -21.50
CA SER A 25 -3.61 11.40 -20.45
C SER A 25 -2.29 10.62 -20.43
N ALA A 26 -2.36 9.29 -20.44
CA ALA A 26 -1.18 8.43 -20.47
C ALA A 26 -0.35 8.59 -21.76
N ILE A 27 -1.03 8.75 -22.91
CA ILE A 27 -0.36 9.01 -24.20
C ILE A 27 0.36 10.36 -24.15
N LEU A 28 -0.31 11.41 -23.68
CA LEU A 28 0.25 12.75 -23.54
C LEU A 28 1.42 12.78 -22.54
N GLU A 29 1.35 11.98 -21.47
CA GLU A 29 2.45 11.82 -20.50
C GLU A 29 3.70 11.26 -21.15
N SER A 30 3.52 10.27 -22.04
CA SER A 30 4.62 9.65 -22.78
C SER A 30 5.30 10.61 -23.76
N LEU A 31 4.56 11.59 -24.30
CA LEU A 31 5.11 12.67 -25.11
C LEU A 31 5.97 13.61 -24.25
N GLY A 32 5.47 14.07 -23.11
CA GLY A 32 6.25 14.96 -22.22
C GLY A 32 7.52 14.31 -21.66
N ALA A 33 7.52 12.99 -21.38
CA ALA A 33 8.72 12.31 -20.89
C ALA A 33 9.83 12.21 -21.97
N ALA A 34 9.42 12.11 -23.24
CA ALA A 34 10.35 12.10 -24.36
C ALA A 34 11.04 13.46 -24.56
N SER A 35 10.38 14.58 -24.23
CA SER A 35 11.01 15.92 -24.29
C SER A 35 12.03 16.16 -23.16
N ASP A 36 11.82 15.58 -21.97
CA ASP A 36 12.71 15.73 -20.81
C ASP A 36 14.04 14.94 -20.97
N GLU A 37 14.01 13.77 -21.61
CA GLU A 37 15.19 12.90 -21.81
C GLU A 37 16.21 13.48 -22.81
N VAL A 38 15.78 14.36 -23.73
CA VAL A 38 16.64 15.04 -24.72
C VAL A 38 17.71 15.94 -24.06
N GLY A 39 17.49 16.35 -22.80
CA GLY A 39 18.43 17.19 -22.06
C GLY A 39 19.54 16.44 -21.29
N LYS A 40 19.38 15.13 -21.03
CA LYS A 40 20.27 14.40 -20.09
C LYS A 40 21.10 13.29 -20.73
N TYR A 41 20.65 12.74 -21.85
CA TYR A 41 21.46 11.88 -22.69
C TYR A 41 21.59 12.56 -24.04
N SER A 42 22.81 12.67 -24.56
CA SER A 42 23.01 12.80 -26.00
C SER A 42 22.55 11.49 -26.64
N CYS A 43 21.23 11.28 -26.72
CA CYS A 43 20.67 10.38 -27.70
C CYS A 43 21.05 10.98 -29.05
N VAL A 44 22.16 10.45 -29.59
CA VAL A 44 22.70 10.75 -30.91
C VAL A 44 21.55 10.59 -31.91
N GLY A 45 20.89 11.70 -32.26
CA GLY A 45 19.78 11.75 -33.21
C GLY A 45 18.59 12.63 -32.86
N PHE A 46 18.36 13.05 -31.61
CA PHE A 46 17.09 13.73 -31.25
C PHE A 46 17.26 14.96 -30.35
N THR A 47 18.09 15.93 -30.74
CA THR A 47 18.03 17.27 -30.13
C THR A 47 16.84 18.06 -30.68
N ARG A 48 16.35 19.08 -29.94
CA ARG A 48 15.35 20.07 -30.41
C ARG A 48 15.75 20.68 -31.77
N THR A 49 17.05 20.72 -32.06
CA THR A 49 17.65 21.17 -33.32
C THR A 49 17.74 20.08 -34.40
N ALA A 50 17.90 18.81 -34.02
CA ALA A 50 18.00 17.69 -34.98
C ALA A 50 16.63 17.33 -35.60
N LEU A 51 15.54 17.39 -34.83
CA LEU A 51 14.19 17.20 -35.38
C LEU A 51 13.82 18.27 -36.40
N LYS A 52 14.28 19.52 -36.22
CA LYS A 52 14.06 20.61 -37.18
C LYS A 52 14.74 20.38 -38.54
N ASN A 53 15.78 19.53 -38.59
CA ASN A 53 16.59 19.31 -39.79
C ASN A 53 16.35 17.94 -40.47
N VAL A 54 15.78 16.96 -39.76
CA VAL A 54 15.54 15.59 -40.28
C VAL A 54 14.11 15.40 -40.77
N VAL A 55 13.20 16.24 -40.29
CA VAL A 55 11.80 16.21 -40.66
C VAL A 55 11.56 17.33 -41.66
N ALA A 56 11.44 16.96 -42.93
CA ALA A 56 10.85 17.86 -43.91
C ALA A 56 9.42 18.21 -43.47
N GLU A 57 9.05 19.47 -43.60
CA GLU A 57 7.69 20.00 -43.35
C GLU A 57 6.59 19.29 -44.19
N GLU A 58 6.95 18.36 -45.08
CA GLU A 58 6.10 17.73 -46.09
C GLU A 58 5.96 16.19 -45.99
N HIS A 59 6.21 15.55 -44.83
CA HIS A 59 5.93 14.11 -44.72
C HIS A 59 4.43 13.83 -44.65
N SER A 60 4.00 12.70 -45.24
CA SER A 60 2.60 12.26 -45.30
C SER A 60 1.92 11.97 -43.95
N LEU A 61 2.62 12.18 -42.83
CA LEU A 61 2.12 12.01 -41.47
C LEU A 61 2.04 13.35 -40.70
N GLY A 62 2.28 14.49 -41.36
CA GLY A 62 2.20 15.83 -40.78
C GLY A 62 3.51 16.32 -40.13
N PRO A 63 3.57 17.59 -39.67
CA PRO A 63 4.78 18.14 -39.04
C PRO A 63 5.11 17.37 -37.75
N PHE A 64 6.38 17.00 -37.58
CA PHE A 64 6.84 16.10 -36.49
C PHE A 64 7.46 16.86 -35.31
N TYR A 65 6.99 18.06 -35.06
CA TYR A 65 7.41 18.87 -33.92
C TYR A 65 6.18 19.42 -33.21
N TYR A 66 6.13 19.23 -31.90
CA TYR A 66 5.23 19.97 -31.02
C TYR A 66 6.09 20.88 -30.14
N ASP A 67 5.59 22.09 -29.86
CA ASP A 67 6.20 23.00 -28.91
C ASP A 67 5.44 23.03 -27.58
N GLU A 68 5.93 23.85 -26.65
CA GLU A 68 5.32 24.03 -25.33
C GLU A 68 3.91 24.64 -25.42
N ALA A 69 3.62 25.42 -26.46
CA ALA A 69 2.29 26.01 -26.66
C ALA A 69 1.28 24.95 -27.09
N TRP A 70 1.63 24.08 -28.04
CA TRP A 70 0.80 22.93 -28.42
C TRP A 70 0.57 21.99 -27.23
N LEU A 71 1.62 21.69 -26.47
CA LEU A 71 1.53 20.79 -25.32
C LEU A 71 0.61 21.37 -24.23
N LEU A 72 0.71 22.68 -23.96
CA LEU A 72 -0.19 23.38 -23.05
C LEU A 72 -1.64 23.34 -23.54
N GLU A 73 -1.89 23.60 -24.83
CA GLU A 73 -3.24 23.54 -25.42
C GLU A 73 -3.87 22.14 -25.26
N GLN A 74 -3.10 21.08 -25.52
CA GLN A 74 -3.61 19.71 -25.36
C GLN A 74 -3.85 19.33 -23.89
N GLN A 75 -3.01 19.83 -22.98
CA GLN A 75 -3.24 19.67 -21.54
C GLN A 75 -4.51 20.39 -21.10
N GLU A 76 -4.74 21.62 -21.57
CA GLU A 76 -5.95 22.38 -21.27
C GLU A 76 -7.19 21.68 -21.82
N ARG A 77 -7.13 21.16 -23.05
CA ARG A 77 -8.21 20.36 -23.62
C ARG A 77 -8.53 19.14 -22.76
N LEU A 78 -7.50 18.43 -22.29
CA LEU A 78 -7.63 17.25 -21.44
C LEU A 78 -8.20 17.60 -20.05
N ILE A 79 -7.70 18.67 -19.43
CA ILE A 79 -8.10 19.10 -18.08
C ILE A 79 -9.51 19.71 -18.08
N ASN A 80 -9.82 20.56 -19.07
CA ASN A 80 -11.12 21.21 -19.21
C ASN A 80 -12.25 20.25 -19.58
N ALA A 81 -11.91 19.05 -20.10
CA ALA A 81 -12.89 18.00 -20.28
C ALA A 81 -13.47 17.50 -18.93
N ASN A 82 -12.78 17.73 -17.81
CA ASN A 82 -13.23 17.42 -16.44
C ASN A 82 -13.68 15.96 -16.23
N VAL A 83 -12.96 15.04 -16.84
CA VAL A 83 -13.24 13.60 -16.93
C VAL A 83 -12.05 12.75 -16.49
N LEU A 84 -10.95 13.39 -16.10
CA LEU A 84 -9.76 12.70 -15.61
C LEU A 84 -10.01 12.14 -14.21
N ASN A 85 -9.50 10.93 -14.02
CA ASN A 85 -9.60 10.25 -12.75
C ASN A 85 -8.42 10.67 -11.89
N GLU A 86 -8.68 11.50 -10.89
CA GLU A 86 -7.67 12.04 -9.97
C GLU A 86 -7.13 10.98 -9.00
N TYR A 87 -7.56 9.73 -9.13
CA TYR A 87 -6.95 8.61 -8.42
C TYR A 87 -5.86 7.91 -9.24
N CYS A 88 -5.65 8.30 -10.48
CA CYS A 88 -4.59 7.77 -11.33
C CYS A 88 -3.30 8.60 -11.19
N GLU A 89 -2.15 7.94 -11.06
CA GLU A 89 -0.84 8.60 -10.94
C GLU A 89 -0.56 9.50 -12.16
N ASP A 90 -0.96 9.06 -13.36
CA ASP A 90 -0.78 9.83 -14.60
C ASP A 90 -1.56 11.14 -14.61
N THR A 91 -2.73 11.20 -13.97
CA THR A 91 -3.50 12.45 -13.84
C THR A 91 -2.72 13.50 -13.04
N TRP A 92 -2.07 13.10 -11.95
CA TRP A 92 -1.26 14.02 -11.14
C TRP A 92 0.03 14.45 -11.83
N ARG A 93 0.64 13.55 -12.62
CA ARG A 93 1.77 13.93 -13.50
C ARG A 93 1.35 14.98 -14.52
N GLN A 94 0.18 14.84 -15.13
CA GLN A 94 -0.37 15.85 -16.04
C GLN A 94 -0.65 17.17 -15.33
N TYR A 95 -1.32 17.13 -14.18
CA TYR A 95 -1.60 18.34 -13.41
C TYR A 95 -0.33 19.08 -13.00
N LYS A 96 0.72 18.36 -12.58
CA LYS A 96 2.02 18.95 -12.26
C LYS A 96 2.61 19.66 -13.47
N ARG A 97 2.63 19.01 -14.64
CA ARG A 97 3.17 19.60 -15.88
C ARG A 97 2.37 20.79 -16.35
N HIS A 98 1.05 20.71 -16.29
CA HIS A 98 0.18 21.82 -16.63
C HIS A 98 0.44 23.04 -15.73
N LEU A 99 0.51 22.83 -14.40
CA LEU A 99 0.85 23.90 -13.46
C LEU A 99 2.22 24.51 -13.76
N HIS A 100 3.21 23.69 -14.07
CA HIS A 100 4.56 24.13 -14.45
C HIS A 100 4.55 24.98 -15.73
N HIS A 101 3.82 24.55 -16.78
CA HIS A 101 3.66 25.32 -18.01
C HIS A 101 2.95 26.66 -17.78
N LEU A 102 1.86 26.69 -17.01
CA LEU A 102 1.15 27.94 -16.69
C LEU A 102 2.08 28.97 -16.04
N ILE A 103 2.94 28.52 -15.11
CA ILE A 103 3.95 29.38 -14.47
C ILE A 103 4.93 29.91 -15.50
N ASN A 104 5.47 29.05 -16.37
CA ASN A 104 6.49 29.41 -17.35
C ASN A 104 6.00 30.37 -18.43
N VAL A 105 4.74 30.27 -18.85
CA VAL A 105 4.15 31.20 -19.83
C VAL A 105 3.59 32.47 -19.18
N GLY A 106 3.75 32.64 -17.86
CA GLY A 106 3.32 33.84 -17.14
C GLY A 106 1.80 33.94 -16.89
N ARG A 107 1.04 32.85 -17.05
CA ARG A 107 -0.40 32.77 -16.74
C ARG A 107 -0.63 32.55 -15.25
N THR A 108 -0.18 33.53 -14.46
CA THR A 108 -0.11 33.46 -13.00
C THR A 108 -1.47 33.25 -12.33
N ASP A 109 -2.51 33.95 -12.76
CA ASP A 109 -3.84 33.84 -12.14
C ASP A 109 -4.46 32.45 -12.37
N ASP A 110 -4.29 31.91 -13.57
CA ASP A 110 -4.73 30.55 -13.92
C ASP A 110 -3.96 29.50 -13.10
N ALA A 111 -2.64 29.67 -12.97
CA ALA A 111 -1.80 28.79 -12.14
C ALA A 111 -2.25 28.79 -10.67
N LEU A 112 -2.59 29.96 -10.14
CA LEU A 112 -3.05 30.16 -8.76
C LEU A 112 -4.41 29.48 -8.53
N LEU A 113 -5.36 29.69 -9.45
CA LEU A 113 -6.67 29.07 -9.40
C LEU A 113 -6.55 27.55 -9.43
N PHE A 114 -5.77 27.03 -10.38
CA PHE A 114 -5.54 25.61 -10.57
C PHE A 114 -4.87 24.96 -9.35
N ALA A 115 -3.81 25.58 -8.81
CA ALA A 115 -3.14 25.08 -7.61
C ALA A 115 -4.08 24.98 -6.41
N ARG A 116 -4.89 26.02 -6.16
CA ARG A 116 -5.85 26.06 -5.04
C ARG A 116 -6.97 25.02 -5.17
N GLU A 117 -7.42 24.76 -6.40
CA GLU A 117 -8.43 23.75 -6.67
C GLU A 117 -7.89 22.34 -6.37
N LYS A 118 -6.71 22.00 -6.90
CA LYS A 118 -6.20 20.63 -6.88
C LYS A 118 -5.57 20.23 -5.53
N ILE A 119 -4.99 21.18 -4.79
CA ILE A 119 -4.25 20.87 -3.55
C ILE A 119 -5.08 20.12 -2.50
N LYS A 120 -6.40 20.39 -2.42
CA LYS A 120 -7.28 19.75 -1.44
C LYS A 120 -7.45 18.26 -1.69
N LYS A 121 -7.56 17.85 -2.95
CA LYS A 121 -7.75 16.45 -3.33
C LYS A 121 -6.45 15.66 -3.18
N LEU A 122 -5.32 16.31 -3.49
CA LEU A 122 -3.99 15.74 -3.32
C LEU A 122 -3.67 15.38 -1.86
N ASN A 123 -4.35 16.01 -0.89
CA ASN A 123 -4.14 15.74 0.53
C ASN A 123 -4.44 14.30 0.95
N HIS A 124 -5.15 13.53 0.13
CA HIS A 124 -5.54 12.16 0.44
C HIS A 124 -4.77 11.12 -0.39
N ILE A 125 -3.84 11.57 -1.23
CA ILE A 125 -3.21 10.75 -2.27
C ILE A 125 -1.70 10.68 -2.03
N GLU A 126 -1.17 9.47 -1.88
CA GLU A 126 0.27 9.22 -1.92
C GLU A 126 0.72 9.57 -3.34
N ASP A 127 1.31 10.75 -3.44
CA ASP A 127 1.87 11.29 -4.67
C ASP A 127 3.35 11.58 -4.44
N ARG A 128 4.10 11.50 -5.52
CA ARG A 128 5.42 12.11 -5.60
C ARG A 128 5.19 13.61 -5.52
N PHE A 129 5.38 14.16 -4.31
CA PHE A 129 5.33 15.55 -3.80
C PHE A 129 5.67 16.72 -4.75
N GLU A 130 6.01 16.49 -6.01
CA GLU A 130 6.37 17.45 -7.03
C GLU A 130 5.25 18.46 -7.34
N PHE A 131 3.97 18.06 -7.39
CA PHE A 131 2.86 19.02 -7.52
C PHE A 131 2.83 19.99 -6.32
N TYR A 132 3.04 19.47 -5.12
CA TYR A 132 3.14 20.28 -3.91
C TYR A 132 4.32 21.25 -3.97
N LEU A 133 5.51 20.79 -4.36
CA LEU A 133 6.69 21.65 -4.46
C LEU A 133 6.50 22.76 -5.48
N THR A 134 5.89 22.46 -6.63
CA THR A 134 5.52 23.47 -7.64
C THR A 134 4.52 24.47 -7.06
N THR A 135 3.50 24.01 -6.33
CA THR A 135 2.51 24.88 -5.68
C THR A 135 3.15 25.78 -4.62
N ILE A 136 4.02 25.23 -3.77
CA ILE A 136 4.77 25.99 -2.76
C ILE A 136 5.69 27.01 -3.44
N GLY A 137 6.34 26.63 -4.55
CA GLY A 137 7.16 27.50 -5.37
C GLY A 137 6.35 28.68 -5.94
N LEU A 138 5.18 28.41 -6.52
CA LEU A 138 4.26 29.43 -7.00
C LEU A 138 3.88 30.42 -5.90
N TYR A 139 3.34 29.93 -4.77
CA TYR A 139 2.94 30.78 -3.65
C TYR A 139 4.12 31.60 -3.09
N SER A 140 5.30 30.99 -2.96
CA SER A 140 6.51 31.69 -2.53
C SER A 140 6.91 32.80 -3.50
N SER A 141 6.90 32.54 -4.81
CA SER A 141 7.26 33.52 -5.84
C SER A 141 6.35 34.75 -5.85
N LEU A 142 5.07 34.56 -5.47
CA LEU A 142 4.06 35.61 -5.37
C LEU A 142 4.00 36.29 -3.98
N GLY A 143 4.83 35.86 -3.04
CA GLY A 143 4.84 36.41 -1.67
C GLY A 143 3.68 35.92 -0.78
N LEU A 144 2.92 34.91 -1.23
CA LEU A 144 1.84 34.26 -0.47
C LEU A 144 2.43 33.26 0.54
N LEU A 145 3.23 33.77 1.48
CA LEU A 145 4.03 32.95 2.39
C LEU A 145 3.19 32.07 3.32
N ASP A 146 2.04 32.56 3.80
CA ASP A 146 1.17 31.79 4.69
C ASP A 146 0.55 30.58 3.98
N GLU A 147 0.17 30.74 2.70
CA GLU A 147 -0.31 29.62 1.87
C GLU A 147 0.80 28.61 1.61
N ALA A 148 2.01 29.08 1.27
CA ALA A 148 3.18 28.23 1.07
C ALA A 148 3.52 27.41 2.33
N LEU A 149 3.48 28.05 3.51
CA LEU A 149 3.73 27.40 4.80
C LEU A 149 2.62 26.42 5.18
N SER A 150 1.35 26.74 4.89
CA SER A 150 0.21 25.86 5.14
C SER A 150 0.34 24.56 4.35
N VAL A 151 0.67 24.66 3.07
CA VAL A 151 0.90 23.49 2.20
C VAL A 151 2.11 22.67 2.67
N LEU A 152 3.21 23.34 3.04
CA LEU A 152 4.38 22.67 3.60
C LEU A 152 4.08 21.92 4.90
N MET A 153 3.24 22.50 5.77
CA MET A 153 2.83 21.86 7.02
C MET A 153 1.97 20.62 6.75
N GLU A 154 1.11 20.64 5.74
CA GLU A 154 0.33 19.46 5.35
C GLU A 154 1.23 18.33 4.82
N LEU A 155 2.26 18.66 4.05
CA LEU A 155 3.28 17.68 3.63
C LEU A 155 4.01 17.05 4.82
N ILE A 156 4.32 17.83 5.87
CA ILE A 156 4.95 17.35 7.10
C ILE A 156 4.02 16.40 7.85
N ARG A 157 2.75 16.80 8.03
CA ARG A 157 1.74 15.98 8.73
C ARG A 157 1.56 14.62 8.07
N ARG A 158 1.61 14.58 6.75
CA ARG A 158 1.43 13.37 5.95
C ARG A 158 2.73 12.59 5.75
N ASN A 159 3.81 12.99 6.41
CA ASN A 159 5.08 12.27 6.40
C ASN A 159 5.62 12.01 4.96
N THR A 160 5.39 12.96 4.07
CA THR A 160 5.90 12.84 2.69
C THR A 160 7.43 12.85 2.68
N HIS A 161 8.05 12.29 1.63
CA HIS A 161 9.50 12.24 1.40
C HIS A 161 10.22 13.61 1.32
N LEU A 162 9.53 14.70 1.69
CA LEU A 162 10.03 16.05 1.86
C LEU A 162 11.37 16.12 2.61
N TYR A 163 11.58 15.24 3.59
CA TYR A 163 12.85 15.11 4.29
C TYR A 163 14.05 14.93 3.33
N TYR A 164 13.93 14.07 2.31
CA TYR A 164 15.02 13.79 1.35
C TYR A 164 15.37 15.02 0.50
N PHE A 165 14.40 15.89 0.25
CA PHE A 165 14.59 17.14 -0.49
C PHE A 165 15.14 18.25 0.39
N ILE A 166 14.80 18.26 1.68
CA ILE A 166 15.23 19.32 2.59
C ILE A 166 16.57 18.97 3.28
N ARG A 167 17.00 17.70 3.27
CA ARG A 167 18.26 17.26 3.87
C ARG A 167 19.20 16.55 2.92
N ALA A 168 20.20 17.31 2.49
CA ALA A 168 21.56 16.80 2.47
C ALA A 168 22.47 17.70 3.33
N ASP A 169 22.76 17.22 4.56
CA ASP A 169 24.03 17.33 5.31
C ASP A 169 24.75 18.67 5.55
N GLY A 170 24.16 19.83 5.27
CA GLY A 170 24.73 21.14 5.62
C GLY A 170 24.29 22.18 4.62
N ASP A 171 23.38 23.06 5.03
CA ASP A 171 22.84 24.18 4.25
C ASP A 171 22.17 23.89 2.88
N GLY A 172 22.21 22.66 2.35
CA GLY A 172 21.67 22.32 1.02
C GLY A 172 20.26 21.72 1.04
N ILE A 173 19.28 22.44 0.51
CA ILE A 173 18.00 21.87 0.04
C ILE A 173 18.27 21.27 -1.35
N GLN A 174 17.98 19.99 -1.59
CA GLN A 174 18.07 19.31 -2.90
C GLN A 174 16.88 19.66 -3.81
N LEU A 175 16.62 20.95 -3.99
CA LEU A 175 15.71 21.44 -5.03
C LEU A 175 16.48 21.62 -6.34
N THR A 176 15.76 21.45 -7.46
CA THR A 176 16.21 21.92 -8.76
C THR A 176 16.50 23.43 -8.68
N PRO A 177 17.42 23.97 -9.50
CA PRO A 177 17.71 25.41 -9.52
C PRO A 177 16.45 26.27 -9.70
N GLU A 178 15.53 25.80 -10.54
CA GLU A 178 14.22 26.41 -10.79
C GLU A 178 13.35 26.46 -9.52
N LEU A 179 13.12 25.31 -8.87
CA LEU A 179 12.33 25.28 -7.63
C LEU A 179 12.98 26.11 -6.51
N LYS A 180 14.31 26.14 -6.44
CA LYS A 180 15.06 27.06 -5.55
C LYS A 180 14.73 28.53 -5.82
N ALA A 181 14.69 28.91 -7.10
CA ALA A 181 14.37 30.27 -7.51
C ALA A 181 12.93 30.63 -7.14
N TRP A 182 11.97 29.75 -7.44
CA TRP A 182 10.56 29.93 -7.08
C TRP A 182 10.35 29.99 -5.57
N MET A 183 11.02 29.13 -4.80
CA MET A 183 10.88 29.07 -3.35
C MET A 183 11.67 30.15 -2.60
N LYS A 184 12.43 31.03 -3.27
CA LYS A 184 13.37 31.99 -2.66
C LYS A 184 12.81 32.79 -1.48
N ASN A 185 11.56 33.27 -1.55
CA ASN A 185 10.97 34.10 -0.50
C ASN A 185 10.67 33.26 0.76
N LEU A 186 10.03 32.11 0.59
CA LEU A 186 9.79 31.13 1.65
C LEU A 186 11.09 30.71 2.34
N LEU A 187 12.13 30.36 1.57
CA LEU A 187 13.41 29.87 2.11
C LEU A 187 14.12 30.90 3.00
N LYS A 188 13.84 32.19 2.80
CA LYS A 188 14.37 33.29 3.61
C LYS A 188 13.46 33.69 4.78
N SER A 189 12.23 33.18 4.83
CA SER A 189 11.26 33.58 5.85
C SER A 189 11.64 33.06 7.25
N PRO A 190 11.45 33.87 8.32
CA PRO A 190 11.62 33.42 9.69
C PRO A 190 10.73 32.22 10.06
N GLN A 191 9.50 32.20 9.54
CA GLN A 191 8.52 31.14 9.78
C GLN A 191 8.99 29.80 9.21
N PHE A 192 9.53 29.79 7.98
CA PHE A 192 10.13 28.59 7.41
C PHE A 192 11.33 28.11 8.22
N ARG A 193 12.17 29.03 8.72
CA ARG A 193 13.30 28.67 9.59
C ARG A 193 12.82 27.98 10.86
N ALA A 194 11.81 28.52 11.54
CA ALA A 194 11.23 27.92 12.75
C ALA A 194 10.65 26.52 12.47
N LEU A 195 9.86 26.39 11.40
CA LEU A 195 9.27 25.10 10.99
C LEU A 195 10.35 24.08 10.59
N LYS A 196 11.41 24.52 9.90
CA LYS A 196 12.58 23.69 9.58
C LYS A 196 13.26 23.21 10.85
N GLU A 197 13.53 24.11 11.80
CA GLU A 197 14.13 23.76 13.09
C GLU A 197 13.29 22.78 13.91
N GLN A 198 11.97 22.88 13.84
CA GLN A 198 11.04 22.02 14.58
C GLN A 198 10.90 20.62 13.98
N TYR A 199 10.80 20.48 12.66
CA TYR A 199 10.42 19.21 12.03
C TYR A 199 11.42 18.66 11.00
N LEU A 200 12.32 19.50 10.46
CA LEU A 200 13.10 19.17 9.26
C LEU A 200 14.63 19.17 9.49
N THR A 201 15.12 19.40 10.71
CA THR A 201 16.56 19.40 11.04
C THR A 201 17.04 18.14 11.75
N ARG A 202 18.36 17.88 11.73
CA ARG A 202 18.99 16.83 12.55
C ARG A 202 18.85 17.11 14.04
N ASN A 203 18.78 18.38 14.43
CA ASN A 203 18.54 18.77 15.82
C ASN A 203 17.08 18.55 16.24
N ALA A 204 16.10 18.63 15.34
CA ALA A 204 14.74 18.13 15.59
C ALA A 204 14.74 16.62 15.86
N GLU A 205 15.56 15.86 15.12
CA GLU A 205 15.74 14.42 15.38
C GLU A 205 16.33 14.18 16.76
N GLU A 206 17.30 14.99 17.19
CA GLU A 206 18.02 14.82 18.46
C GLU A 206 17.24 15.32 19.68
N LYS A 207 16.53 16.46 19.56
CA LYS A 207 15.65 16.99 20.63
C LYS A 207 14.47 16.07 20.94
N GLY A 208 14.07 15.21 20.00
CA GLY A 208 13.03 14.19 20.17
C GLY A 208 13.56 12.79 20.54
N ARG A 209 14.88 12.59 20.66
CA ARG A 209 15.45 11.28 21.06
C ARG A 209 15.16 11.02 22.52
N ASP A 210 14.03 10.38 22.78
CA ASP A 210 13.99 9.44 23.87
C ASP A 210 14.78 8.20 23.41
N VAL A 211 15.95 8.00 24.04
CA VAL A 211 16.87 6.88 23.78
C VAL A 211 16.13 5.52 23.93
N ASN A 212 14.96 5.54 24.59
CA ASN A 212 14.03 4.43 24.82
C ASN A 212 12.70 4.47 24.02
N ALA A 213 12.35 5.52 23.27
CA ALA A 213 11.20 5.56 22.33
C ALA A 213 11.29 4.73 21.03
N ASN A 214 11.47 3.40 21.10
CA ASN A 214 11.11 2.52 19.98
C ASN A 214 10.19 1.45 20.54
N ALA A 215 8.92 1.44 20.12
CA ALA A 215 8.04 0.32 20.44
C ALA A 215 8.57 -0.99 19.83
N PHE A 216 8.16 -2.12 20.40
CA PHE A 216 8.41 -3.41 19.76
C PHE A 216 7.36 -3.62 18.67
N ARG A 217 7.81 -4.05 17.49
CA ARG A 217 6.90 -4.71 16.54
C ARG A 217 6.46 -6.03 17.14
N SER A 218 7.40 -6.82 17.64
CA SER A 218 7.12 -8.09 18.32
C SER A 218 8.10 -8.34 19.46
N ILE A 219 7.62 -9.05 20.49
CA ILE A 219 8.44 -9.56 21.57
C ILE A 219 7.89 -10.89 22.07
N SER A 220 8.78 -11.86 22.27
CA SER A 220 8.39 -13.17 22.81
C SER A 220 9.51 -13.78 23.64
N GLU A 221 9.13 -14.37 24.78
CA GLU A 221 10.01 -15.25 25.54
C GLU A 221 10.07 -16.62 24.85
N LYS A 222 11.29 -17.14 24.65
CA LYS A 222 11.54 -18.42 23.98
C LYS A 222 12.73 -19.13 24.61
N ILE A 223 12.90 -20.41 24.27
CA ILE A 223 14.16 -21.13 24.46
C ILE A 223 15.00 -21.01 23.19
N LEU A 224 16.31 -20.75 23.32
CA LEU A 224 17.21 -20.68 22.17
C LEU A 224 17.36 -22.08 21.55
N GLY A 225 16.69 -22.29 20.41
CA GLY A 225 16.84 -23.50 19.61
C GLY A 225 18.10 -23.51 18.74
N GLY A 226 18.32 -24.63 18.04
CA GLY A 226 19.46 -24.83 17.13
C GLY A 226 20.70 -25.41 17.83
N LYS A 227 21.83 -25.43 17.12
CA LYS A 227 23.09 -26.04 17.61
C LYS A 227 24.19 -25.03 17.96
N THR A 228 24.01 -23.75 17.63
CA THR A 228 25.06 -22.73 17.74
C THR A 228 24.73 -21.70 18.81
N ARG A 229 25.75 -21.27 19.56
CA ARG A 229 25.63 -20.11 20.46
C ARG A 229 25.27 -18.84 19.68
N LYS A 230 24.49 -17.95 20.29
CA LYS A 230 24.14 -16.64 19.72
C LYS A 230 24.64 -15.51 20.60
N ARG A 231 25.02 -14.38 20.02
CA ARG A 231 25.45 -13.20 20.77
C ARG A 231 24.22 -12.44 21.27
N CYS A 232 24.15 -12.21 22.58
CA CYS A 232 23.13 -11.37 23.20
C CYS A 232 23.22 -9.94 22.66
N ALA A 233 22.10 -9.38 22.19
CA ALA A 233 22.03 -8.02 21.66
C ALA A 233 22.33 -6.96 22.74
N ILE A 234 22.01 -7.26 24.01
CA ILE A 234 22.16 -6.33 25.14
C ILE A 234 23.52 -6.52 25.81
N SER A 235 23.75 -7.66 26.46
CA SER A 235 24.98 -7.91 27.23
C SER A 235 26.21 -8.25 26.39
N ARG A 236 26.04 -8.49 25.08
CA ARG A 236 27.08 -8.95 24.14
C ARG A 236 27.73 -10.30 24.48
N LYS A 237 27.32 -10.96 25.56
CA LYS A 237 27.74 -12.33 25.95
C LYS A 237 27.12 -13.37 25.01
N LEU A 238 27.78 -14.53 24.89
CA LEU A 238 27.25 -15.66 24.14
C LEU A 238 26.18 -16.38 24.99
N ILE A 239 25.07 -16.73 24.35
CA ILE A 239 23.94 -17.49 24.88
C ILE A 239 24.03 -18.89 24.28
N SER A 240 23.98 -19.93 25.10
CA SER A 240 24.02 -21.33 24.62
C SER A 240 22.65 -21.83 24.17
N PRO A 241 22.57 -22.76 23.20
CA PRO A 241 21.32 -23.45 22.91
C PRO A 241 20.72 -24.08 24.17
N GLY A 242 19.40 -23.99 24.31
CA GLY A 242 18.66 -24.42 25.50
C GLY A 242 18.48 -23.34 26.57
N GLU A 243 19.18 -22.20 26.49
CA GLU A 243 18.99 -21.10 27.44
C GLU A 243 17.73 -20.26 27.11
N PRO A 244 17.07 -19.69 28.14
CA PRO A 244 15.92 -18.80 27.96
C PRO A 244 16.34 -17.44 27.39
N ILE A 245 15.59 -16.96 26.41
CA ILE A 245 15.84 -15.73 25.67
C ILE A 245 14.56 -14.92 25.47
N TYR A 246 14.74 -13.62 25.23
CA TYR A 246 13.76 -12.82 24.50
C TYR A 246 14.19 -12.70 23.04
N ARG A 247 13.25 -12.95 22.14
CA ARG A 247 13.35 -12.60 20.72
C ARG A 247 12.41 -11.43 20.46
N TYR A 248 12.94 -10.36 19.89
CA TYR A 248 12.19 -9.14 19.68
C TYR A 248 12.58 -8.42 18.39
N ARG A 249 11.66 -7.63 17.85
CA ARG A 249 11.90 -6.70 16.74
C ARG A 249 11.49 -5.31 17.17
N MET A 250 12.36 -4.33 16.93
CA MET A 250 11.99 -2.94 17.10
C MET A 250 11.31 -2.43 15.82
N MET A 251 10.82 -1.19 15.84
CA MET A 251 10.30 -0.52 14.64
C MET A 251 11.31 -0.41 13.48
N ASP A 252 12.62 -0.62 13.73
CA ASP A 252 13.67 -0.70 12.72
C ASP A 252 13.62 -1.96 11.83
N GLY A 253 12.72 -2.91 12.13
CA GLY A 253 12.51 -4.16 11.39
C GLY A 253 13.54 -5.25 11.68
N ILE A 254 14.60 -4.96 12.45
CA ILE A 254 15.69 -5.89 12.75
C ILE A 254 15.26 -6.83 13.89
N GLU A 255 15.52 -8.13 13.72
CA GLU A 255 15.34 -9.11 14.80
C GLU A 255 16.56 -9.18 15.70
N TYR A 256 16.31 -9.08 16.99
CA TYR A 256 17.30 -9.17 18.05
C TYR A 256 17.00 -10.37 18.97
N ILE A 257 18.06 -10.89 19.59
CA ILE A 257 18.00 -11.94 20.60
C ILE A 257 18.77 -11.48 21.82
N ALA A 258 18.16 -11.58 23.00
CA ALA A 258 18.82 -11.31 24.27
C ALA A 258 18.57 -12.44 25.27
N GLY A 259 19.56 -12.74 26.11
CA GLY A 259 19.38 -13.70 27.21
C GLY A 259 18.39 -13.12 28.23
N LYS A 260 17.52 -13.96 28.79
CA LYS A 260 16.41 -13.55 29.67
C LYS A 260 16.83 -12.54 30.74
N ALA A 261 17.80 -12.92 31.57
CA ALA A 261 18.28 -12.07 32.66
C ALA A 261 18.87 -10.73 32.18
N ALA A 262 19.54 -10.70 31.02
CA ALA A 262 20.09 -9.46 30.48
C ALA A 262 19.01 -8.54 29.91
N PHE A 263 17.93 -9.11 29.37
CA PHE A 263 16.79 -8.35 28.88
C PHE A 263 15.99 -7.74 30.04
N GLU A 264 15.65 -8.55 31.04
CA GLU A 264 14.87 -8.13 32.22
C GLU A 264 15.56 -7.05 33.05
N ALA A 265 16.90 -7.02 33.04
CA ALA A 265 17.70 -5.98 33.69
C ALA A 265 17.83 -4.68 32.87
N SER A 266 17.22 -4.57 31.69
CA SER A 266 17.36 -3.42 30.79
C SER A 266 16.09 -2.57 30.71
N ASP A 267 16.23 -1.31 30.27
CA ASP A 267 15.10 -0.40 30.02
C ASP A 267 14.11 -0.95 28.98
N LEU A 268 14.56 -1.86 28.10
CA LEU A 268 13.70 -2.54 27.14
C LEU A 268 12.65 -3.41 27.81
N TYR A 269 12.92 -3.94 29.01
CA TYR A 269 11.93 -4.71 29.75
C TYR A 269 10.79 -3.83 30.28
N ILE A 270 11.09 -2.60 30.70
CA ILE A 270 10.05 -1.63 31.12
C ILE A 270 9.11 -1.33 29.94
N GLN A 271 9.68 -1.13 28.75
CA GLN A 271 8.89 -0.94 27.53
C GLN A 271 8.06 -2.18 27.18
N ALA A 272 8.64 -3.37 27.35
CA ALA A 272 7.94 -4.62 27.09
C ALA A 272 6.73 -4.80 28.03
N GLN A 273 6.89 -4.43 29.31
CA GLN A 273 5.79 -4.43 30.27
C GLN A 273 4.69 -3.42 29.89
N GLN A 274 5.06 -2.21 29.45
CA GLN A 274 4.09 -1.23 28.96
C GLN A 274 3.30 -1.76 27.77
N GLN A 275 3.98 -2.36 26.79
CA GLN A 275 3.33 -2.93 25.61
C GLN A 275 2.44 -4.12 25.95
N ALA A 276 2.85 -4.97 26.90
CA ALA A 276 2.03 -6.09 27.38
C ALA A 276 0.71 -5.65 28.03
N THR A 277 0.63 -4.40 28.50
CA THR A 277 -0.59 -3.80 29.05
C THR A 277 -1.24 -2.77 28.12
N ASP A 278 -0.89 -2.77 26.83
CA ASP A 278 -1.39 -1.80 25.85
C ASP A 278 -1.21 -0.33 26.31
N ALA A 279 -0.11 -0.04 27.00
CA ALA A 279 0.19 1.29 27.56
C ALA A 279 1.28 2.03 26.76
N SER A 280 1.49 1.65 25.50
CA SER A 280 2.45 2.32 24.62
C SER A 280 1.98 3.73 24.26
N ARG A 281 2.92 4.61 23.92
CA ARG A 281 2.63 5.98 23.49
C ARG A 281 2.74 6.09 21.97
N TRP A 282 1.88 6.89 21.33
CA TRP A 282 1.92 7.16 19.89
C TRP A 282 3.33 7.52 19.38
N ARG A 283 4.07 8.34 20.13
CA ARG A 283 5.45 8.74 19.80
C ARG A 283 6.45 7.58 19.76
N GLN A 284 6.19 6.46 20.44
CA GLN A 284 7.05 5.26 20.37
C GLN A 284 6.91 4.50 19.05
N PHE A 285 5.81 4.72 18.32
CA PHE A 285 5.56 4.22 16.97
C PHE A 285 5.92 5.25 15.90
N ALA A 286 6.53 6.38 16.24
CA ALA A 286 7.16 7.24 15.24
C ALA A 286 8.48 6.60 14.82
N GLU A 287 8.71 6.39 13.52
CA GLU A 287 9.96 5.78 13.07
C GLU A 287 11.15 6.67 13.45
N ARG A 288 12.15 6.08 14.14
CA ARG A 288 13.36 6.76 14.63
C ARG A 288 14.37 7.12 13.55
N ARG A 289 13.95 7.20 12.28
CA ARG A 289 14.85 7.50 11.19
C ARG A 289 14.37 8.71 10.41
N PRO A 290 15.30 9.48 9.89
CA PRO A 290 14.92 10.41 8.87
C PRO A 290 14.44 9.70 7.61
N GLY A 291 13.26 10.05 7.13
CA GLY A 291 12.82 9.71 5.78
C GLY A 291 11.86 8.53 5.66
N ARG A 292 11.38 7.98 6.77
CA ARG A 292 10.21 7.11 6.80
C ARG A 292 9.40 7.39 8.05
N GLY A 293 8.10 7.47 7.88
CA GLY A 293 7.17 7.26 8.97
C GLY A 293 6.76 5.80 8.92
N VAL A 294 6.10 5.35 9.97
CA VAL A 294 5.58 3.98 10.02
C VAL A 294 4.49 3.74 8.96
N PHE A 295 3.90 4.81 8.44
CA PHE A 295 2.78 4.82 7.52
C PHE A 295 3.05 5.80 6.38
N ASP A 296 2.79 5.34 5.16
CA ASP A 296 2.89 6.12 3.94
C ASP A 296 1.51 6.61 3.47
N HIS A 297 0.41 5.98 3.91
CA HIS A 297 -0.93 6.45 3.59
C HIS A 297 -1.16 7.84 4.19
N PRO A 298 -1.44 8.86 3.35
CA PRO A 298 -1.64 10.25 3.74
C PRO A 298 -2.46 10.49 4.99
N ASP A 299 -3.67 9.94 5.03
CA ASP A 299 -4.61 10.16 6.13
C ASP A 299 -4.19 9.47 7.42
N ILE A 300 -3.51 8.31 7.32
CA ILE A 300 -3.00 7.58 8.48
C ILE A 300 -1.78 8.31 9.04
N ALA A 301 -0.84 8.70 8.18
CA ALA A 301 0.33 9.48 8.56
C ALA A 301 -0.09 10.76 9.29
N ARG A 302 -1.05 11.51 8.74
CA ARG A 302 -1.63 12.69 9.38
C ARG A 302 -2.28 12.36 10.72
N PHE A 303 -3.11 11.32 10.77
CA PHE A 303 -3.77 10.91 12.00
C PHE A 303 -2.76 10.65 13.11
N VAL A 304 -1.72 9.86 12.83
CA VAL A 304 -0.65 9.50 13.78
C VAL A 304 0.17 10.72 14.17
N PHE A 305 0.56 11.57 13.21
CA PHE A 305 1.31 12.80 13.45
C PHE A 305 0.59 13.69 14.48
N GLU A 306 -0.71 13.92 14.32
CA GLU A 306 -1.46 14.76 15.25
C GLU A 306 -1.43 14.24 16.70
N ARG A 307 -1.42 12.92 16.89
CA ARG A 307 -1.37 12.30 18.24
C ARG A 307 0.04 12.37 18.83
N ILE A 308 1.08 12.28 18.00
CA ILE A 308 2.46 12.53 18.41
C ILE A 308 2.65 13.98 18.90
N GLU A 309 1.93 14.92 18.28
CA GLU A 309 1.88 16.34 18.67
C GLU A 309 0.92 16.62 19.83
N GLY A 310 0.28 15.60 20.40
CA GLY A 310 -0.52 15.71 21.63
C GLY A 310 -2.02 15.89 21.43
N LYS A 311 -2.55 15.76 20.21
CA LYS A 311 -4.00 15.66 19.99
C LYS A 311 -4.54 14.38 20.63
N SER A 312 -5.67 14.47 21.31
CA SER A 312 -6.33 13.33 21.94
C SER A 312 -6.80 12.30 20.91
N PHE A 313 -6.93 11.04 21.33
CA PHE A 313 -7.57 10.01 20.50
C PHE A 313 -9.06 10.34 20.34
N ASP A 314 -9.54 10.26 19.10
CA ASP A 314 -10.92 10.50 18.72
C ASP A 314 -11.45 9.23 18.08
N ALA A 315 -12.27 8.48 18.80
CA ALA A 315 -12.79 7.20 18.34
C ALA A 315 -13.70 7.36 17.11
N VAL A 316 -14.53 8.40 17.06
CA VAL A 316 -15.42 8.67 15.93
C VAL A 316 -14.60 8.97 14.68
N GLY A 317 -13.62 9.87 14.79
CA GLY A 317 -12.69 10.18 13.71
C GLY A 317 -11.87 8.97 13.26
N PHE A 318 -11.45 8.12 14.21
CA PHE A 318 -10.70 6.89 13.90
C PHE A 318 -11.54 5.86 13.16
N ILE A 319 -12.78 5.60 13.59
CA ILE A 319 -13.66 4.67 12.88
C ILE A 319 -13.98 5.18 11.47
N ARG A 320 -14.25 6.48 11.30
CA ARG A 320 -14.44 7.07 9.97
C ARG A 320 -13.22 6.88 9.06
N LEU A 321 -12.02 7.04 9.62
CA LEU A 321 -10.76 6.84 8.89
C LEU A 321 -10.63 5.40 8.36
N ILE A 322 -10.91 4.38 9.20
CA ILE A 322 -10.72 2.98 8.81
C ILE A 322 -11.93 2.36 8.10
N ALA A 323 -13.12 2.97 8.20
CA ALA A 323 -14.35 2.46 7.60
C ALA A 323 -14.33 2.57 6.07
N ASN A 324 -13.79 3.65 5.52
CA ASN A 324 -13.75 3.89 4.07
C ASN A 324 -12.36 4.36 3.67
N PRO A 325 -11.37 3.45 3.67
CA PRO A 325 -10.01 3.81 3.29
C PRO A 325 -10.00 4.27 1.83
N LEU A 326 -9.31 5.39 1.57
CA LEU A 326 -9.13 5.89 0.21
C LEU A 326 -8.00 5.13 -0.50
N VAL A 327 -8.24 3.85 -0.72
CA VAL A 327 -7.33 2.92 -1.38
C VAL A 327 -8.02 2.26 -2.55
N PHE A 328 -7.27 2.04 -3.61
CA PHE A 328 -7.76 1.36 -4.79
C PHE A 328 -7.39 -0.11 -4.74
N PRO A 329 -8.11 -0.97 -5.47
CA PRO A 329 -7.71 -2.36 -5.60
C PRO A 329 -6.26 -2.43 -6.08
N MET A 330 -5.43 -3.19 -5.36
CA MET A 330 -4.02 -3.33 -5.70
C MET A 330 -3.88 -3.81 -7.15
N ARG A 331 -3.02 -3.14 -7.93
CA ARG A 331 -2.83 -3.44 -9.35
C ARG A 331 -2.33 -4.86 -9.62
N PHE A 332 -2.83 -5.46 -10.69
CA PHE A 332 -2.40 -6.77 -11.21
C PHE A 332 -2.78 -6.91 -12.69
N LYS A 333 -2.39 -8.02 -13.32
CA LYS A 333 -2.80 -8.38 -14.68
C LYS A 333 -3.37 -9.79 -14.71
N TRP A 334 -4.26 -10.06 -15.66
CA TRP A 334 -4.73 -11.41 -15.92
C TRP A 334 -3.83 -12.12 -16.91
N VAL A 335 -3.53 -13.38 -16.63
CA VAL A 335 -2.77 -14.26 -17.53
C VAL A 335 -3.55 -15.53 -17.84
N ALA A 336 -3.46 -15.96 -19.10
CA ALA A 336 -3.95 -17.25 -19.58
C ALA A 336 -3.00 -17.84 -20.62
N GLY A 337 -2.83 -19.17 -20.56
CA GLY A 337 -1.95 -19.90 -21.48
C GLY A 337 -0.45 -19.64 -21.26
N LEU A 338 0.37 -20.27 -22.10
CA LEU A 338 1.85 -20.11 -22.07
C LEU A 338 2.32 -18.79 -22.67
N ASP A 339 1.53 -18.19 -23.55
CA ASP A 339 1.89 -16.96 -24.27
C ASP A 339 1.78 -15.70 -23.38
N PHE A 340 1.38 -15.86 -22.11
CA PHE A 340 1.07 -14.76 -21.20
C PHE A 340 0.13 -13.73 -21.85
N THR A 341 -0.82 -14.22 -22.65
CA THR A 341 -1.75 -13.36 -23.39
C THR A 341 -2.42 -12.43 -22.39
N GLU A 342 -2.14 -11.14 -22.52
CA GLU A 342 -2.59 -10.11 -21.60
C GLU A 342 -4.11 -9.98 -21.74
N HIS A 343 -4.84 -10.53 -20.77
CA HIS A 343 -6.28 -10.31 -20.69
C HIS A 343 -6.52 -9.02 -19.88
N HIS A 344 -6.45 -7.89 -20.56
CA HIS A 344 -6.65 -6.54 -20.01
C HIS A 344 -5.51 -6.08 -19.07
N ALA A 345 -4.96 -4.91 -19.35
CA ALA A 345 -4.26 -4.14 -18.33
C ALA A 345 -5.25 -3.88 -17.19
N ALA A 346 -4.80 -3.93 -15.93
CA ALA A 346 -5.54 -3.23 -14.90
C ALA A 346 -5.74 -1.80 -15.38
N ASP A 347 -6.97 -1.32 -15.28
CA ASP A 347 -7.30 0.09 -15.40
C ASP A 347 -6.21 0.90 -14.66
N ASP A 348 -5.75 1.97 -15.30
CA ASP A 348 -4.76 2.98 -14.88
C ASP A 348 -4.10 2.82 -13.49
N PHE A 349 -2.78 2.99 -13.39
CA PHE A 349 -2.07 2.95 -12.11
C PHE A 349 -2.70 3.87 -11.05
N PHE A 350 -3.33 3.27 -10.04
CA PHE A 350 -4.03 4.00 -8.98
C PHE A 350 -3.10 4.34 -7.82
N VAL A 351 -3.34 5.49 -7.21
CA VAL A 351 -2.65 5.94 -6.01
C VAL A 351 -3.10 5.14 -4.78
N ASN A 352 -2.22 4.99 -3.79
CA ASN A 352 -2.47 4.26 -2.54
C ASN A 352 -2.82 2.76 -2.68
N ASP A 353 -2.70 2.15 -3.86
CA ASP A 353 -3.23 0.81 -4.14
C ASP A 353 -2.46 -0.33 -3.44
N ASP A 354 -1.24 -0.06 -2.95
CA ASP A 354 -0.44 -0.95 -2.11
C ASP A 354 -0.48 -0.58 -0.61
N LEU A 355 -1.31 0.38 -0.20
CA LEU A 355 -1.32 0.93 1.18
C LEU A 355 -2.54 0.49 2.01
N ALA A 356 -3.45 -0.32 1.45
CA ALA A 356 -4.69 -0.74 2.13
C ALA A 356 -4.46 -1.43 3.48
N GLY A 357 -3.36 -2.16 3.62
CA GLY A 357 -3.03 -2.85 4.85
C GLY A 357 -2.59 -1.93 6.00
N GLU A 358 -2.20 -0.68 5.73
CA GLU A 358 -1.84 0.28 6.77
C GLU A 358 -2.99 0.60 7.73
N PHE A 359 -4.23 0.49 7.26
CA PHE A 359 -5.42 0.67 8.10
C PHE A 359 -5.55 -0.42 9.17
N VAL A 360 -5.05 -1.63 8.90
CA VAL A 360 -4.95 -2.72 9.88
C VAL A 360 -3.84 -2.41 10.88
N ASN A 361 -2.69 -1.96 10.38
CA ASN A 361 -1.52 -1.67 11.18
C ASN A 361 -1.76 -0.48 12.13
N VAL A 362 -2.46 0.58 11.70
CA VAL A 362 -2.82 1.70 12.59
C VAL A 362 -3.87 1.30 13.63
N CYS A 363 -4.77 0.37 13.32
CA CYS A 363 -5.69 -0.22 14.30
C CYS A 363 -4.94 -0.95 15.39
N TRP A 364 -3.94 -1.75 15.01
CA TRP A 364 -3.03 -2.38 15.97
C TRP A 364 -2.31 -1.34 16.84
N VAL A 365 -1.75 -0.28 16.25
CA VAL A 365 -1.07 0.80 17.00
C VAL A 365 -2.03 1.47 18.00
N ALA A 366 -3.24 1.82 17.58
CA ALA A 366 -4.23 2.44 18.45
C ALA A 366 -4.57 1.54 19.65
N MET A 367 -4.70 0.23 19.42
CA MET A 367 -4.93 -0.74 20.49
C MET A 367 -3.74 -0.86 21.44
N GLN A 368 -2.51 -0.89 20.93
CA GLN A 368 -1.29 -0.87 21.76
C GLN A 368 -1.13 0.43 22.57
N CYS A 369 -1.81 1.49 22.17
CA CYS A 369 -1.93 2.74 22.92
C CYS A 369 -3.11 2.77 23.91
N GLY A 370 -3.80 1.65 24.10
CA GLY A 370 -4.84 1.49 25.13
C GLY A 370 -6.25 1.82 24.63
N HIS A 371 -6.43 2.06 23.33
CA HIS A 371 -7.72 2.51 22.78
C HIS A 371 -8.62 1.37 22.28
N ALA A 372 -8.32 0.11 22.58
CA ALA A 372 -9.14 -1.04 22.15
C ALA A 372 -10.60 -0.91 22.61
N ARG A 373 -10.83 -0.51 23.88
CA ARG A 373 -12.18 -0.32 24.41
C ARG A 373 -12.92 0.84 23.76
N ASP A 374 -12.22 1.95 23.49
CA ASP A 374 -12.80 3.12 22.79
C ASP A 374 -13.25 2.73 21.38
N ILE A 375 -12.42 1.96 20.67
CA ILE A 375 -12.71 1.41 19.34
C ILE A 375 -13.95 0.49 19.38
N PHE A 376 -14.00 -0.48 20.29
CA PHE A 376 -15.14 -1.41 20.39
C PHE A 376 -16.44 -0.70 20.77
N ASN A 377 -16.38 0.25 21.72
CA ASN A 377 -17.56 1.02 22.13
C ASN A 377 -18.11 1.89 21.01
N GLN A 378 -17.23 2.49 20.19
CA GLN A 378 -17.66 3.28 19.03
C GLN A 378 -18.23 2.37 17.94
N LEU A 379 -17.55 1.27 17.60
CA LEU A 379 -18.02 0.32 16.58
C LEU A 379 -19.40 -0.26 16.88
N ALA A 380 -19.70 -0.54 18.15
CA ALA A 380 -21.01 -1.04 18.57
C ALA A 380 -22.16 -0.03 18.31
N GLN A 381 -21.85 1.24 18.06
CA GLN A 381 -22.81 2.29 17.75
C GLN A 381 -22.91 2.59 16.25
N GLU A 382 -22.01 2.02 15.44
CA GLU A 382 -22.02 2.25 14.00
C GLU A 382 -23.06 1.37 13.29
N PRO A 383 -23.59 1.83 12.14
CA PRO A 383 -24.34 1.01 11.21
C PRO A 383 -23.61 -0.28 10.82
N GLN A 384 -24.37 -1.34 10.51
CA GLN A 384 -23.81 -2.66 10.19
C GLN A 384 -22.87 -2.65 8.97
N ASP A 385 -23.16 -1.85 7.95
CA ASP A 385 -22.32 -1.71 6.75
C ASP A 385 -20.93 -1.11 7.04
N ILE A 386 -20.82 -0.34 8.13
CA ILE A 386 -19.54 0.18 8.65
C ILE A 386 -18.90 -0.83 9.61
N ALA A 387 -19.66 -1.32 10.58
CA ALA A 387 -19.16 -2.16 11.66
C ALA A 387 -18.72 -3.55 11.18
N ASP A 388 -19.50 -4.20 10.33
CA ASP A 388 -19.30 -5.60 9.92
C ASP A 388 -17.90 -5.82 9.32
N PRO A 389 -17.42 -5.07 8.30
CA PRO A 389 -16.09 -5.31 7.75
C PRO A 389 -14.96 -5.02 8.73
N ILE A 390 -15.14 -4.07 9.67
CA ILE A 390 -14.14 -3.77 10.69
C ILE A 390 -14.07 -4.92 11.69
N TYR A 391 -15.20 -5.43 12.18
CA TYR A 391 -15.22 -6.62 13.06
C TYR A 391 -14.67 -7.86 12.36
N ALA A 392 -14.92 -8.04 11.06
CA ALA A 392 -14.34 -9.14 10.30
C ALA A 392 -12.82 -9.02 10.18
N MET A 393 -12.29 -7.80 9.96
CA MET A 393 -10.85 -7.52 10.00
C MET A 393 -10.26 -7.78 11.41
N LEU A 394 -10.93 -7.34 12.47
CA LEU A 394 -10.52 -7.57 13.86
C LEU A 394 -10.52 -9.06 14.24
N ALA A 395 -11.44 -9.87 13.70
CA ALA A 395 -11.45 -11.32 13.92
C ALA A 395 -10.15 -12.00 13.46
N THR A 396 -9.41 -11.38 12.53
CA THR A 396 -8.15 -11.91 12.02
C THR A 396 -6.96 -11.69 12.96
N PHE A 397 -7.08 -10.81 13.96
CA PHE A 397 -6.03 -10.55 14.94
C PHE A 397 -5.90 -11.77 15.85
N ASP A 398 -4.67 -12.17 16.17
CA ASP A 398 -4.39 -13.19 17.19
C ASP A 398 -4.39 -12.55 18.59
N ARG A 399 -5.48 -11.81 18.85
CA ARG A 399 -5.78 -11.12 20.11
C ARG A 399 -7.13 -11.62 20.62
N PRO A 400 -7.20 -12.28 21.80
CA PRO A 400 -8.44 -12.87 22.33
C PRO A 400 -9.62 -11.89 22.37
N GLU A 401 -9.38 -10.67 22.81
CA GLU A 401 -10.37 -9.60 22.91
C GLU A 401 -10.93 -9.16 21.55
N CYS A 402 -10.11 -9.14 20.49
CA CYS A 402 -10.57 -8.81 19.14
C CYS A 402 -11.47 -9.92 18.58
N ARG A 403 -11.05 -11.19 18.74
CA ARG A 403 -11.84 -12.35 18.30
C ARG A 403 -13.14 -12.49 19.11
N ALA A 404 -13.10 -12.24 20.41
CA ALA A 404 -14.29 -12.27 21.26
C ALA A 404 -15.28 -11.16 20.90
N ALA A 405 -14.80 -9.94 20.63
CA ALA A 405 -15.64 -8.83 20.21
C ALA A 405 -16.31 -9.11 18.85
N ALA A 406 -15.56 -9.64 17.88
CA ALA A 406 -16.11 -10.05 16.59
C ALA A 406 -17.12 -11.22 16.74
N ALA A 407 -16.81 -12.22 17.56
CA ALA A 407 -17.71 -13.34 17.85
C ALA A 407 -19.04 -12.86 18.43
N ALA A 408 -19.00 -11.90 19.37
CA ALA A 408 -20.20 -11.29 19.94
C ALA A 408 -21.00 -10.49 18.88
N HIS A 409 -20.32 -9.70 18.05
CA HIS A 409 -20.94 -8.87 17.01
C HIS A 409 -21.69 -9.68 15.94
N PHE A 410 -21.11 -10.81 15.53
CA PHE A 410 -21.72 -11.71 14.55
C PHE A 410 -22.63 -12.77 15.17
N ALA A 411 -22.69 -12.88 16.50
CA ALA A 411 -23.32 -13.96 17.23
C ALA A 411 -22.78 -15.36 16.85
N LEU A 412 -21.45 -15.47 16.70
CA LEU A 412 -20.71 -16.67 16.30
C LEU A 412 -19.68 -17.04 17.39
N PRO A 413 -20.08 -17.71 18.48
CA PRO A 413 -19.18 -18.03 19.60
C PRO A 413 -17.96 -18.89 19.20
N GLU A 414 -18.08 -19.67 18.13
CA GLU A 414 -17.04 -20.52 17.55
C GLU A 414 -16.03 -19.76 16.67
N LEU A 415 -16.31 -18.50 16.33
CA LEU A 415 -15.47 -17.68 15.44
C LEU A 415 -13.99 -17.64 15.87
N PRO A 416 -13.62 -17.53 17.17
CA PRO A 416 -12.22 -17.52 17.58
C PRO A 416 -11.48 -18.81 17.21
N GLU A 417 -12.14 -19.97 17.33
CA GLU A 417 -11.57 -21.27 16.97
C GLU A 417 -11.45 -21.40 15.45
N VAL A 418 -12.48 -20.96 14.72
CA VAL A 418 -12.50 -20.95 13.26
C VAL A 418 -11.37 -20.09 12.69
N MET A 419 -11.12 -18.90 13.26
CA MET A 419 -10.01 -18.04 12.85
C MET A 419 -8.64 -18.64 13.20
N ALA A 420 -8.51 -19.31 14.35
CA ALA A 420 -7.28 -20.04 14.68
C ALA A 420 -7.00 -21.17 13.68
N ARG A 421 -8.04 -21.86 13.19
CA ARG A 421 -7.92 -22.88 12.12
C ARG A 421 -7.50 -22.26 10.79
N ALA A 422 -8.10 -21.13 10.42
CA ALA A 422 -7.79 -20.40 9.17
C ALA A 422 -6.33 -19.93 9.06
N PHE A 423 -5.63 -19.76 10.19
CA PHE A 423 -4.22 -19.34 10.20
C PHE A 423 -3.22 -20.45 10.55
N SER A 424 -3.70 -21.71 10.56
CA SER A 424 -2.85 -22.88 10.84
C SER A 424 -1.63 -22.95 9.91
N SER A 425 -0.51 -23.48 10.43
CA SER A 425 0.74 -23.59 9.66
C SER A 425 0.63 -24.54 8.47
N ARG A 426 -0.27 -25.51 8.55
CA ARG A 426 -0.60 -26.46 7.49
C ARG A 426 -2.07 -26.81 7.61
N ILE A 427 -2.85 -26.41 6.61
CA ILE A 427 -4.28 -26.70 6.60
C ILE A 427 -4.51 -28.15 6.16
N SER A 428 -5.34 -28.89 6.90
CA SER A 428 -5.79 -30.22 6.48
C SER A 428 -6.99 -30.08 5.55
N LEU A 429 -7.28 -31.11 4.75
CA LEU A 429 -8.51 -31.15 3.93
C LEU A 429 -9.76 -30.97 4.81
N ASP A 430 -9.82 -31.62 5.99
CA ASP A 430 -10.94 -31.48 6.93
C ASP A 430 -11.12 -30.05 7.42
N ASN A 431 -10.03 -29.38 7.83
CA ASN A 431 -10.12 -27.97 8.23
C ASN A 431 -10.50 -27.08 7.06
N LEU A 432 -9.99 -27.33 5.86
CA LEU A 432 -10.34 -26.57 4.67
C LEU A 432 -11.83 -26.67 4.35
N LEU A 433 -12.40 -27.88 4.38
CA LEU A 433 -13.84 -28.09 4.17
C LEU A 433 -14.65 -27.38 5.26
N LYS A 434 -14.25 -27.46 6.53
CA LYS A 434 -14.91 -26.73 7.62
C LYS A 434 -14.90 -25.22 7.45
N LEU A 435 -13.83 -24.63 6.90
CA LEU A 435 -13.78 -23.20 6.60
C LEU A 435 -14.75 -22.85 5.45
N ALA A 436 -14.79 -23.69 4.42
CA ALA A 436 -15.71 -23.51 3.29
C ALA A 436 -17.17 -23.58 3.74
N ASP A 437 -17.52 -24.61 4.53
CA ASP A 437 -18.86 -24.79 5.11
C ASP A 437 -19.23 -23.60 5.99
N PHE A 438 -18.33 -23.18 6.89
CA PHE A 438 -18.56 -22.03 7.77
C PHE A 438 -18.85 -20.73 6.98
N GLY A 439 -18.09 -20.45 5.93
CA GLY A 439 -18.35 -19.27 5.10
C GLY A 439 -19.69 -19.34 4.38
N HIS A 440 -20.11 -20.53 3.93
CA HIS A 440 -21.40 -20.76 3.31
C HIS A 440 -22.57 -20.59 4.29
N ASP A 441 -22.45 -21.16 5.49
CA ASP A 441 -23.50 -21.19 6.50
C ASP A 441 -23.68 -19.84 7.21
N HIS A 442 -22.62 -19.02 7.26
CA HIS A 442 -22.61 -17.72 7.96
C HIS A 442 -22.41 -16.54 7.01
N LEU A 443 -23.34 -16.35 6.07
CA LEU A 443 -23.24 -15.36 4.98
C LEU A 443 -22.97 -13.93 5.43
N ARG A 444 -23.55 -13.46 6.55
CA ARG A 444 -23.28 -12.09 7.06
C ARG A 444 -21.79 -11.92 7.37
N PHE A 445 -21.18 -12.88 8.05
CA PHE A 445 -19.74 -12.86 8.34
C PHE A 445 -18.91 -12.99 7.05
N ALA A 446 -19.29 -13.91 6.15
CA ALA A 446 -18.55 -14.09 4.90
C ALA A 446 -18.57 -12.82 4.01
N GLN A 447 -19.72 -12.16 3.88
CA GLN A 447 -19.85 -10.88 3.18
C GLN A 447 -19.00 -9.79 3.84
N ALA A 448 -19.06 -9.68 5.16
CA ALA A 448 -18.24 -8.75 5.93
C ALA A 448 -16.73 -9.00 5.71
N LEU A 449 -16.31 -10.27 5.75
CA LEU A 449 -14.95 -10.69 5.50
C LEU A 449 -14.54 -10.38 4.05
N ALA A 450 -15.39 -10.61 3.06
CA ALA A 450 -15.11 -10.28 1.66
C ALA A 450 -14.86 -8.78 1.48
N VAL A 451 -15.71 -7.94 2.09
CA VAL A 451 -15.50 -6.48 2.10
C VAL A 451 -14.18 -6.14 2.79
N ALA A 452 -13.86 -6.76 3.94
CA ALA A 452 -12.60 -6.56 4.64
C ALA A 452 -11.37 -7.01 3.81
N LEU A 453 -11.48 -8.13 3.08
CA LEU A 453 -10.44 -8.63 2.18
C LEU A 453 -10.11 -7.60 1.10
N SER A 454 -11.14 -7.00 0.48
CA SER A 454 -10.98 -5.97 -0.55
C SER A 454 -10.53 -4.64 0.01
N ARG A 455 -11.03 -4.26 1.19
CA ARG A 455 -10.82 -2.95 1.80
C ARG A 455 -9.42 -2.82 2.41
N TYR A 456 -8.87 -3.91 2.93
CA TYR A 456 -7.62 -3.91 3.70
C TYR A 456 -6.54 -4.84 3.13
N ASN A 457 -6.79 -5.47 1.96
CA ASN A 457 -5.87 -6.41 1.33
C ASN A 457 -5.42 -7.57 2.24
N LEU A 458 -6.28 -8.04 3.15
CA LEU A 458 -5.92 -9.08 4.15
C LEU A 458 -5.44 -10.39 3.52
N HIS A 459 -5.86 -10.69 2.28
CA HIS A 459 -5.50 -11.91 1.57
C HIS A 459 -4.24 -11.77 0.69
N LEU A 460 -3.67 -10.56 0.61
CA LEU A 460 -2.53 -10.24 -0.24
C LEU A 460 -1.24 -10.14 0.58
N TYR A 461 -0.13 -10.58 -0.02
CA TYR A 461 1.15 -10.68 0.68
C TYR A 461 2.30 -10.12 -0.15
N SER A 462 2.89 -9.02 0.26
CA SER A 462 4.07 -8.45 -0.41
C SER A 462 5.28 -8.51 0.51
N ASN A 463 6.44 -8.88 -0.03
CA ASN A 463 7.71 -8.85 0.72
C ASN A 463 8.26 -7.44 0.89
N TYR A 464 7.86 -6.52 0.01
CA TYR A 464 8.37 -5.15 -0.05
C TYR A 464 7.45 -4.15 0.67
N ARG A 465 6.14 -4.33 0.54
CA ARG A 465 5.08 -3.53 1.15
C ARG A 465 4.09 -4.45 1.85
N PRO A 466 4.45 -5.00 3.03
CA PRO A 466 3.53 -5.83 3.81
C PRO A 466 2.17 -5.13 3.91
N GLN A 467 1.12 -5.78 3.42
CA GLN A 467 -0.22 -5.23 3.56
C GLN A 467 -0.53 -5.24 5.06
N VAL A 468 -0.83 -6.41 5.61
CA VAL A 468 -0.79 -6.59 7.07
C VAL A 468 0.65 -6.80 7.48
N ASP A 469 1.19 -5.94 8.35
CA ASP A 469 2.57 -6.08 8.83
C ASP A 469 2.67 -7.26 9.81
N TRP A 470 3.06 -8.42 9.30
CA TRP A 470 3.23 -9.64 10.09
C TRP A 470 4.42 -9.60 11.05
N TYR A 471 5.19 -8.51 11.12
CA TYR A 471 6.15 -8.32 12.20
C TYR A 471 5.49 -7.77 13.47
N LEU A 472 4.25 -7.28 13.39
CA LEU A 472 3.48 -6.79 14.53
C LEU A 472 2.91 -7.94 15.36
N GLN A 473 2.99 -7.81 16.69
CA GLN A 473 2.57 -8.83 17.64
C GLN A 473 1.05 -9.05 17.61
N GLY A 474 0.59 -10.28 17.48
CA GLY A 474 -0.81 -10.62 17.23
C GLY A 474 -1.21 -10.55 15.75
N LEU A 475 -0.27 -10.23 14.84
CA LEU A 475 -0.45 -10.27 13.39
C LEU A 475 0.58 -11.20 12.71
N GLU A 476 1.45 -11.88 13.47
CA GLU A 476 2.52 -12.73 12.92
C GLU A 476 2.00 -13.90 12.08
N GLN A 477 0.75 -14.31 12.32
CA GLN A 477 0.07 -15.34 11.55
C GLN A 477 -0.09 -15.00 10.07
N TYR A 478 0.00 -13.72 9.67
CA TYR A 478 -0.02 -13.31 8.26
C TYR A 478 1.28 -13.62 7.52
N GLY A 479 2.36 -13.94 8.24
CA GLY A 479 3.67 -14.20 7.67
C GLY A 479 3.65 -15.34 6.63
N LYS A 480 4.47 -15.19 5.58
CA LYS A 480 4.57 -16.13 4.45
C LYS A 480 3.26 -16.32 3.67
N GLY A 481 2.47 -15.27 3.51
CA GLY A 481 1.28 -15.27 2.66
C GLY A 481 0.04 -15.92 3.25
N LYS A 482 0.06 -16.29 4.53
CA LYS A 482 -1.03 -17.03 5.18
C LYS A 482 -2.38 -16.29 5.22
N GLY A 483 -2.39 -14.97 5.08
CA GLY A 483 -3.64 -14.21 4.86
C GLY A 483 -4.45 -14.75 3.67
N GLY A 484 -3.80 -15.34 2.66
CA GLY A 484 -4.48 -15.99 1.53
C GLY A 484 -5.36 -17.18 1.93
N GLN A 485 -5.16 -17.81 3.09
CA GLN A 485 -6.05 -18.89 3.58
C GLN A 485 -7.46 -18.38 3.91
N LEU A 486 -7.65 -17.06 4.11
CA LEU A 486 -8.97 -16.45 4.26
C LEU A 486 -9.85 -16.63 3.01
N LEU A 487 -9.26 -16.89 1.84
CA LEU A 487 -10.00 -17.21 0.62
C LEU A 487 -10.80 -18.52 0.74
N TYR A 488 -10.45 -19.40 1.68
CA TYR A 488 -11.10 -20.70 1.83
C TYR A 488 -12.53 -20.62 2.38
N PHE A 489 -12.89 -19.53 3.07
CA PHE A 489 -14.29 -19.25 3.42
C PHE A 489 -15.20 -19.06 2.19
N PHE A 490 -14.60 -18.79 1.03
CA PHE A 490 -15.34 -18.47 -0.20
C PHE A 490 -15.36 -19.60 -1.21
N ILE A 491 -14.88 -20.80 -0.85
CA ILE A 491 -14.86 -21.96 -1.76
C ILE A 491 -16.27 -22.31 -2.26
N HIS A 492 -17.30 -22.23 -1.41
CA HIS A 492 -18.68 -22.47 -1.85
C HIS A 492 -19.36 -21.23 -2.45
N ILE A 493 -18.83 -20.03 -2.20
CA ILE A 493 -19.46 -18.75 -2.54
C ILE A 493 -18.45 -17.78 -3.17
N PRO A 494 -17.78 -18.18 -4.27
CA PRO A 494 -16.68 -17.40 -4.85
C PRO A 494 -17.10 -16.03 -5.39
N GLN A 495 -18.40 -15.82 -5.66
CA GLN A 495 -18.95 -14.56 -6.17
C GLN A 495 -18.73 -13.37 -5.24
N TYR A 496 -18.45 -13.58 -3.95
CA TYR A 496 -18.14 -12.50 -3.02
C TYR A 496 -16.69 -12.00 -3.14
N VAL A 497 -15.81 -12.74 -3.82
CA VAL A 497 -14.43 -12.32 -4.08
C VAL A 497 -14.26 -12.13 -5.58
N PRO A 498 -14.35 -10.89 -6.12
CA PRO A 498 -14.41 -10.65 -7.56
C PRO A 498 -13.25 -11.26 -8.36
N VAL A 499 -12.04 -11.25 -7.80
CA VAL A 499 -10.87 -11.88 -8.43
C VAL A 499 -11.07 -13.39 -8.56
N LEU A 500 -11.54 -14.06 -7.51
CA LEU A 500 -11.80 -15.50 -7.54
C LEU A 500 -12.96 -15.87 -8.49
N SER A 501 -14.02 -15.06 -8.52
CA SER A 501 -15.12 -15.23 -9.48
C SER A 501 -14.63 -15.13 -10.92
N ALA A 502 -13.86 -14.07 -11.24
CA ALA A 502 -13.30 -13.86 -12.58
C ALA A 502 -12.35 -14.99 -13.01
N MET A 503 -11.55 -15.53 -12.08
CA MET A 503 -10.73 -16.71 -12.35
C MET A 503 -11.58 -17.91 -12.79
N LEU A 504 -12.64 -18.22 -12.04
CA LEU A 504 -13.53 -19.37 -12.31
C LEU A 504 -14.35 -19.18 -13.59
N GLU A 505 -14.79 -17.96 -13.88
CA GLU A 505 -15.57 -17.64 -15.08
C GLU A 505 -14.73 -17.64 -16.35
N ARG A 506 -13.52 -17.07 -16.30
CA ARG A 506 -12.71 -16.79 -17.50
C ARG A 506 -11.52 -17.74 -17.70
N GLY A 507 -11.20 -18.59 -16.71
CA GLY A 507 -10.05 -19.50 -16.78
C GLY A 507 -8.70 -18.77 -16.78
N VAL A 508 -8.63 -17.66 -16.03
CA VAL A 508 -7.47 -16.76 -15.93
C VAL A 508 -6.86 -16.82 -14.54
N ILE A 509 -5.61 -16.36 -14.39
CA ILE A 509 -4.91 -16.26 -13.10
C ILE A 509 -4.48 -14.80 -12.86
N PRO A 510 -4.59 -14.25 -11.63
CA PRO A 510 -4.04 -12.94 -11.32
C PRO A 510 -2.52 -13.01 -11.18
N TYR A 511 -1.82 -12.04 -11.75
CA TYR A 511 -0.36 -11.93 -11.71
C TYR A 511 0.05 -10.50 -11.38
N GLY A 512 0.98 -10.32 -10.45
CA GLY A 512 1.48 -9.00 -10.04
C GLY A 512 2.21 -8.27 -11.18
N ILE A 513 2.18 -6.94 -11.14
CA ILE A 513 2.91 -6.10 -12.10
C ILE A 513 4.37 -6.09 -11.64
N GLY A 514 5.28 -6.75 -12.37
CA GLY A 514 6.66 -7.05 -11.94
C GLY A 514 7.62 -5.86 -11.79
N GLU A 515 7.11 -4.65 -11.59
CA GLU A 515 7.85 -3.42 -11.32
C GLU A 515 7.33 -2.80 -10.02
N GLY A 516 8.20 -2.17 -9.21
CA GLY A 516 7.79 -1.59 -7.92
C GLY A 516 7.37 -2.67 -6.91
N ALA A 517 7.00 -2.28 -5.69
CA ALA A 517 6.71 -3.20 -4.58
C ALA A 517 5.41 -4.04 -4.74
N TYR A 518 4.95 -4.30 -5.96
CA TYR A 518 3.64 -4.88 -6.31
C TYR A 518 3.70 -6.40 -6.55
N ASP A 519 4.47 -7.12 -5.73
CA ASP A 519 4.60 -8.59 -5.79
C ASP A 519 3.43 -9.32 -5.09
N ALA A 520 2.43 -8.60 -4.59
CA ALA A 520 1.50 -9.19 -3.65
C ALA A 520 0.54 -10.24 -4.25
N TYR A 521 0.06 -10.05 -5.48
CA TYR A 521 -0.66 -11.11 -6.19
C TYR A 521 0.26 -12.27 -6.56
N ASN A 522 1.52 -12.01 -6.94
CA ASN A 522 2.48 -13.09 -7.26
C ASN A 522 2.71 -14.02 -6.08
N ASN A 523 2.76 -13.48 -4.86
CA ASN A 523 2.95 -14.31 -3.69
C ASN A 523 1.64 -14.97 -3.21
N SER A 524 0.49 -14.33 -3.43
CA SER A 524 -0.82 -14.84 -3.01
C SER A 524 -1.52 -15.75 -4.02
N VAL A 525 -1.06 -15.80 -5.27
CA VAL A 525 -1.70 -16.53 -6.38
C VAL A 525 -1.96 -18.01 -6.08
N ASN A 526 -1.08 -18.65 -5.29
CA ASN A 526 -1.23 -20.05 -4.92
C ASN A 526 -2.50 -20.32 -4.09
N TYR A 527 -2.92 -19.35 -3.27
CA TYR A 527 -4.13 -19.49 -2.44
C TYR A 527 -5.40 -19.31 -3.28
N PHE A 528 -5.37 -18.37 -4.24
CA PHE A 528 -6.43 -18.21 -5.23
C PHE A 528 -6.62 -19.47 -6.09
N HIS A 529 -5.52 -20.03 -6.60
CA HIS A 529 -5.53 -21.30 -7.34
C HIS A 529 -6.12 -22.43 -6.49
N HIS A 530 -5.67 -22.56 -5.24
CA HIS A 530 -6.16 -23.61 -4.35
C HIS A 530 -7.67 -23.47 -4.13
N ALA A 531 -8.17 -22.26 -3.83
CA ALA A 531 -9.61 -22.02 -3.67
C ALA A 531 -10.41 -22.36 -4.94
N ALA A 532 -9.92 -21.95 -6.12
CA ALA A 532 -10.58 -22.23 -7.40
C ALA A 532 -10.63 -23.74 -7.73
N ALA A 533 -9.52 -24.45 -7.49
CA ALA A 533 -9.45 -25.91 -7.70
C ALA A 533 -10.40 -26.65 -6.76
N MET A 534 -10.46 -26.24 -5.48
CA MET A 534 -11.37 -26.86 -4.51
C MET A 534 -12.83 -26.54 -4.80
N HIS A 535 -13.15 -25.32 -5.26
CA HIS A 535 -14.48 -24.98 -5.75
C HIS A 535 -14.90 -25.90 -6.90
N CYS A 536 -14.05 -26.03 -7.95
CA CYS A 536 -14.34 -26.93 -9.07
C CYS A 536 -14.47 -28.38 -8.61
N MET A 537 -13.60 -28.85 -7.72
CA MET A 537 -13.68 -30.21 -7.19
C MET A 537 -15.03 -30.51 -6.50
N LEU A 538 -15.59 -29.54 -5.78
CA LEU A 538 -16.82 -29.70 -5.02
C LEU A 538 -18.09 -29.49 -5.87
N HIS A 539 -18.06 -28.52 -6.79
CA HIS A 539 -19.27 -28.03 -7.47
C HIS A 539 -19.26 -28.19 -8.98
N SER A 540 -18.09 -28.41 -9.60
CA SER A 540 -17.95 -28.55 -11.05
C SER A 540 -16.78 -29.47 -11.42
N PRO A 541 -16.83 -30.78 -11.07
CA PRO A 541 -15.68 -31.68 -11.21
C PRO A 541 -15.14 -31.75 -12.64
N ASP A 542 -16.00 -31.59 -13.65
CA ASP A 542 -15.62 -31.60 -15.06
C ASP A 542 -14.69 -30.43 -15.44
N LYS A 543 -14.72 -29.34 -14.67
CA LYS A 543 -13.83 -28.17 -14.85
C LYS A 543 -12.52 -28.28 -14.07
N LEU A 544 -12.36 -29.29 -13.21
CA LEU A 544 -11.19 -29.43 -12.34
C LEU A 544 -9.89 -29.64 -13.13
N ALA A 545 -9.95 -30.35 -14.26
CA ALA A 545 -8.78 -30.66 -15.09
C ALA A 545 -8.03 -29.38 -15.52
N HIS A 546 -8.77 -28.32 -15.88
CA HIS A 546 -8.18 -27.01 -16.22
C HIS A 546 -7.24 -26.49 -15.12
N TRP A 547 -7.62 -26.64 -13.85
CA TRP A 547 -6.85 -26.13 -12.72
C TRP A 547 -5.72 -27.06 -12.28
N MET A 548 -5.78 -28.35 -12.63
CA MET A 548 -4.85 -29.37 -12.11
C MET A 548 -3.81 -29.86 -13.12
N GLU A 549 -4.11 -29.77 -14.42
CA GLU A 549 -3.37 -30.48 -15.48
C GLU A 549 -2.77 -29.55 -16.55
N THR A 550 -2.90 -28.22 -16.38
CA THR A 550 -2.43 -27.27 -17.39
C THR A 550 -1.00 -26.78 -17.09
N SER A 551 -0.06 -27.06 -18.00
CA SER A 551 1.38 -26.79 -17.84
C SER A 551 1.74 -25.33 -17.57
N TRP A 552 0.96 -24.38 -18.10
CA TRP A 552 1.20 -22.95 -17.86
C TRP A 552 0.90 -22.54 -16.41
N ILE A 553 -0.10 -23.16 -15.77
CA ILE A 553 -0.41 -22.93 -14.35
C ILE A 553 0.76 -23.41 -13.48
N GLU A 554 1.32 -24.60 -13.78
CA GLU A 554 2.48 -25.12 -13.06
C GLU A 554 3.71 -24.20 -13.17
N THR A 555 3.81 -23.43 -14.27
CA THR A 555 4.90 -22.47 -14.50
C THR A 555 4.73 -21.19 -13.68
N LEU A 556 3.48 -20.78 -13.40
CA LEU A 556 3.17 -19.56 -12.63
C LEU A 556 3.16 -19.80 -11.12
N LEU A 557 2.84 -21.01 -10.68
CA LEU A 557 2.68 -21.34 -9.28
C LEU A 557 3.98 -21.84 -8.67
N THR A 558 4.11 -21.63 -7.36
CA THR A 558 5.23 -22.20 -6.61
C THR A 558 4.99 -23.69 -6.40
N GLY A 559 6.02 -24.53 -6.64
CA GLY A 559 5.83 -25.98 -6.68
C GLY A 559 5.35 -26.61 -5.37
N ALA A 560 5.61 -26.02 -4.19
CA ALA A 560 5.19 -26.58 -2.90
C ALA A 560 3.67 -26.41 -2.63
N PRO A 561 3.10 -25.20 -2.68
CA PRO A 561 1.65 -24.98 -2.62
C PRO A 561 0.86 -25.76 -3.67
N PHE A 562 1.32 -25.80 -4.92
CA PHE A 562 0.62 -26.56 -5.96
C PHE A 562 0.54 -28.08 -5.66
N ARG A 563 1.61 -28.66 -5.09
CA ARG A 563 1.58 -30.04 -4.57
C ARG A 563 0.62 -30.21 -3.40
N GLU A 564 0.38 -29.17 -2.61
CA GLU A 564 -0.63 -29.20 -1.55
C GLU A 564 -2.04 -29.32 -2.12
N THR A 565 -2.38 -28.50 -3.12
CA THR A 565 -3.66 -28.59 -3.85
C THR A 565 -3.86 -29.99 -4.44
N LYS A 566 -2.84 -30.54 -5.14
CA LYS A 566 -2.87 -31.93 -5.67
C LYS A 566 -3.17 -32.97 -4.59
N ARG A 567 -2.57 -32.83 -3.40
CA ARG A 567 -2.80 -33.75 -2.27
C ARG A 567 -4.23 -33.66 -1.73
N HIS A 568 -4.79 -32.45 -1.61
CA HIS A 568 -6.17 -32.28 -1.15
C HIS A 568 -7.19 -32.85 -2.12
N VAL A 569 -7.02 -32.57 -3.42
CA VAL A 569 -7.86 -33.15 -4.48
C VAL A 569 -7.84 -34.68 -4.43
N ALA A 570 -6.63 -35.28 -4.41
CA ALA A 570 -6.50 -36.73 -4.36
C ALA A 570 -7.09 -37.35 -3.06
N ALA A 571 -6.92 -36.68 -1.92
CA ALA A 571 -7.49 -37.12 -0.65
C ALA A 571 -9.02 -37.11 -0.67
N TYR A 572 -9.62 -36.08 -1.26
CA TYR A 572 -11.08 -35.96 -1.39
C TYR A 572 -11.66 -37.00 -2.34
N GLN A 573 -11.05 -37.20 -3.52
CA GLN A 573 -11.46 -38.24 -4.47
C GLN A 573 -11.40 -39.63 -3.84
N LYS A 574 -10.36 -39.91 -3.03
CA LYS A 574 -10.25 -41.15 -2.26
C LYS A 574 -11.38 -41.28 -1.23
N MET A 575 -11.74 -40.20 -0.53
CA MET A 575 -12.84 -40.18 0.42
C MET A 575 -14.18 -40.54 -0.26
N LEU A 576 -14.49 -39.92 -1.41
CA LEU A 576 -15.70 -40.24 -2.19
C LEU A 576 -15.73 -41.69 -2.68
N SER A 577 -14.59 -42.21 -3.15
CA SER A 577 -14.51 -43.61 -3.61
C SER A 577 -14.79 -44.64 -2.49
N LYS A 578 -14.51 -44.27 -1.24
CA LYS A 578 -14.80 -45.10 -0.06
C LYS A 578 -16.24 -44.99 0.42
N GLN A 579 -16.92 -43.87 0.17
CA GLN A 579 -18.34 -43.68 0.51
C GLN A 579 -19.27 -44.35 -0.50
N LYS A 580 -18.81 -44.54 -1.76
CA LYS A 580 -19.54 -45.26 -2.81
C LYS A 580 -19.40 -46.79 -2.75
N ARG A 581 -18.48 -47.29 -1.92
CA ARG A 581 -18.31 -48.71 -1.60
C ARG A 581 -18.96 -48.99 -0.26
#